data_AF-A0A0D9VB27-F1
#
_entry.id   AF-A0A0D9VB27-F1
#
_cell.length_a   1.000
_cell.length_b   1.000
_cell.length_c   1.000
_cell.angle_alpha   90.00
_cell.angle_beta   90.00
_cell.angle_gamma   90.00
#
_symmetry.space_group_name_H-M   'P 1'
#
loop_
_entity.id
_entity.type
_entity.pdbx_description
1 polymer ?
#
loop_
_entity_poly.entity_id
_entity_poly.type
_entity_poly.pdbx_seq_one_letter_code
_entity_poly.pdbx_strand_id
1 'polypeptide(L)'
;MLPRSRTLPPRIHDSVVVVEDVRRYQQLPQVETTTKRQQQPHLQLEKKISEEDDDGRAPKRTGTVWTASSHIITAVIGSGVLSLAWAIAQLGWIVGPTVMLLFAVVIYFTSNLLADCYRTGDPSTGRRNYTYMDAVKANLGGGKVKLCGCIQYLNLLGVAIGYTIAASISMMAIQRSNCFHHAAVTNTKNPCHASSNVYMIVFGVVQVFFSQIPDFDQVWWLSILAAIMSFTYSVVGLALGAARVADNGGKFGGSAMGVAVGFVTSSGAMVTPAQKVWRNLQALGDIAFAYSYSIILIEIQDTLRSPPAESRTMRKATAISVVVTSVFYLLCGCMGYAAFGDDAPGNLLTGFGFYEPYWLLDIANMAIVVHLVGAYQVYCQPLFAFVERRAERRWPNGLRGGDCSIGSVRLSVFRVVWRTCFVAVTTVVAMLLPFFNDVVGILGALGFWPLTVYFPVEMYISHRRIRKWSTTWVGLQALSMACLVVSIAAAVGSIAGVLLDLKSYRPFTSTS
;
A
#
# COMPACT_ATOMS: atom_id res chain seq x y z
N MET A 1 19.57 -87.07 -12.13
CA MET A 1 20.50 -87.63 -11.13
C MET A 1 21.73 -86.72 -11.09
N LEU A 2 22.03 -86.19 -9.90
CA LEU A 2 23.19 -85.33 -9.52
C LEU A 2 24.51 -86.14 -9.51
N PRO A 3 25.75 -85.55 -9.47
CA PRO A 3 26.27 -84.60 -8.44
C PRO A 3 27.19 -83.45 -8.97
N ARG A 4 27.21 -82.21 -8.40
CA ARG A 4 27.93 -81.68 -7.19
C ARG A 4 29.41 -82.10 -7.09
N SER A 5 30.44 -81.33 -6.70
CA SER A 5 30.72 -79.90 -6.41
C SER A 5 32.19 -79.78 -5.92
N ARG A 6 32.78 -78.57 -5.93
CA ARG A 6 33.97 -78.08 -5.14
C ARG A 6 35.35 -78.57 -5.62
N THR A 7 36.42 -77.77 -5.67
CA THR A 7 37.11 -77.04 -4.57
C THR A 7 38.08 -75.93 -5.07
N LEU A 8 38.40 -74.97 -4.20
CA LEU A 8 39.43 -73.90 -4.30
C LEU A 8 40.80 -74.37 -3.70
N PRO A 9 41.81 -73.49 -3.48
CA PRO A 9 43.08 -73.23 -4.21
C PRO A 9 44.33 -73.75 -3.44
N PRO A 10 45.59 -73.41 -3.80
CA PRO A 10 46.35 -72.50 -2.92
C PRO A 10 47.54 -71.66 -3.53
N ARG A 11 47.77 -70.52 -2.86
CA ARG A 11 49.00 -69.82 -2.41
C ARG A 11 50.34 -69.81 -3.20
N ILE A 12 50.73 -68.58 -3.59
CA ILE A 12 51.86 -67.73 -3.10
C ILE A 12 53.28 -68.36 -2.99
N HIS A 13 54.27 -67.76 -3.69
CA HIS A 13 55.53 -67.32 -3.07
C HIS A 13 56.22 -66.16 -3.82
N ASP A 14 56.76 -65.25 -3.01
CA ASP A 14 57.42 -63.98 -3.27
C ASP A 14 58.79 -64.04 -3.98
N SER A 15 59.13 -62.99 -4.73
CA SER A 15 60.39 -62.19 -4.64
C SER A 15 60.43 -61.17 -5.81
N VAL A 16 60.15 -59.88 -5.63
CA VAL A 16 60.96 -58.78 -5.02
C VAL A 16 61.73 -57.94 -6.08
N VAL A 17 61.43 -56.64 -6.05
CA VAL A 17 62.06 -55.41 -6.64
C VAL A 17 61.70 -54.95 -8.07
N VAL A 18 60.66 -54.11 -8.15
CA VAL A 18 60.65 -52.68 -8.56
C VAL A 18 61.57 -52.24 -9.72
N VAL A 19 60.99 -51.76 -10.83
CA VAL A 19 60.95 -50.34 -11.29
C VAL A 19 59.77 -50.17 -12.26
N GLU A 20 58.98 -49.10 -12.05
CA GLU A 20 57.82 -48.60 -12.80
C GLU A 20 58.13 -48.40 -14.32
N ASP A 21 57.23 -48.29 -15.27
CA ASP A 21 55.86 -47.80 -15.23
C ASP A 21 55.09 -48.16 -16.50
N VAL A 22 53.78 -48.14 -16.35
CA VAL A 22 52.70 -48.52 -17.26
C VAL A 22 52.60 -47.54 -18.45
N ARG A 23 52.71 -48.03 -19.68
CA ARG A 23 52.24 -47.26 -20.85
C ARG A 23 51.80 -48.12 -22.03
N ARG A 24 50.67 -48.84 -21.93
CA ARG A 24 49.89 -49.25 -23.12
C ARG A 24 48.49 -49.84 -22.84
N TYR A 25 47.57 -49.08 -22.25
CA TYR A 25 46.13 -49.30 -22.47
C TYR A 25 45.37 -47.98 -22.37
N GLN A 26 45.23 -47.26 -23.49
CA GLN A 26 44.25 -46.17 -23.61
C GLN A 26 44.02 -45.82 -25.07
N GLN A 27 43.16 -46.58 -25.75
CA GLN A 27 42.38 -46.11 -26.89
C GLN A 27 41.02 -46.82 -26.89
N LEU A 28 40.17 -46.48 -25.92
CA LEU A 28 38.73 -46.50 -26.13
C LEU A 28 38.36 -45.11 -26.67
N PRO A 29 37.52 -44.99 -27.72
CA PRO A 29 37.04 -43.69 -28.13
C PRO A 29 36.27 -43.08 -26.95
N GLN A 30 36.68 -41.87 -26.55
CA GLN A 30 36.02 -41.05 -25.54
C GLN A 30 34.53 -40.93 -25.86
N VAL A 31 33.70 -41.64 -25.09
CA VAL A 31 32.30 -41.29 -24.86
C VAL A 31 32.29 -40.05 -23.95
N GLU A 32 32.81 -38.93 -24.43
CA GLU A 32 32.89 -37.69 -23.63
C GLU A 32 32.45 -36.44 -24.39
N THR A 33 32.23 -36.55 -25.71
CA THR A 33 31.74 -35.44 -26.54
C THR A 33 30.22 -35.38 -26.69
N THR A 34 29.49 -36.45 -26.37
CA THR A 34 28.01 -36.47 -26.42
C THR A 34 27.37 -35.86 -25.17
N THR A 35 28.04 -35.96 -24.02
CA THR A 35 27.49 -35.55 -22.72
C THR A 35 27.36 -34.04 -22.58
N LYS A 36 28.34 -33.25 -23.05
CA LYS A 36 28.30 -31.77 -22.96
C LYS A 36 27.20 -31.14 -23.83
N ARG A 37 26.92 -31.71 -25.01
CA ARG A 37 25.90 -31.17 -25.95
C ARG A 37 24.47 -31.55 -25.55
N GLN A 38 24.28 -32.65 -24.82
CA GLN A 38 23.01 -33.04 -24.21
C GLN A 38 22.79 -32.45 -22.80
N GLN A 39 23.85 -32.13 -22.05
CA GLN A 39 23.74 -31.45 -20.75
C GLN A 39 23.32 -29.99 -20.89
N GLN A 40 23.72 -29.29 -21.95
CA GLN A 40 23.42 -27.85 -22.07
C GLN A 40 21.91 -27.53 -22.20
N PRO A 41 21.12 -28.28 -23.01
CA PRO A 41 19.66 -28.16 -23.02
C PRO A 41 19.02 -28.60 -21.70
N HIS A 42 19.53 -29.65 -21.07
CA HIS A 42 19.03 -30.16 -19.79
C HIS A 42 19.24 -29.15 -18.65
N LEU A 43 20.43 -28.54 -18.59
CA LEU A 43 20.78 -27.51 -17.61
C LEU A 43 19.99 -26.22 -17.84
N GLN A 44 19.74 -25.85 -19.10
CA GLN A 44 18.88 -24.71 -19.45
C GLN A 44 17.41 -25.00 -19.09
N LEU A 45 16.94 -26.22 -19.29
CA LEU A 45 15.59 -26.64 -18.92
C LEU A 45 15.42 -26.73 -17.39
N GLU A 46 16.38 -27.30 -16.67
CA GLU A 46 16.39 -27.32 -15.20
C GLU A 46 16.46 -25.90 -14.62
N LYS A 47 17.30 -25.03 -15.20
CA LYS A 47 17.36 -23.63 -14.81
C LYS A 47 16.05 -22.90 -15.08
N LYS A 48 15.43 -23.15 -16.25
CA LYS A 48 14.12 -22.59 -16.61
C LYS A 48 13.00 -23.08 -15.66
N ILE A 49 12.95 -24.37 -15.35
CA ILE A 49 12.01 -24.96 -14.38
C ILE A 49 12.28 -24.41 -12.96
N SER A 50 13.54 -24.14 -12.61
CA SER A 50 13.89 -23.53 -11.33
C SER A 50 13.48 -22.06 -11.23
N GLU A 51 13.46 -21.33 -12.35
CA GLU A 51 13.14 -19.90 -12.43
C GLU A 51 11.65 -19.61 -12.69
N GLU A 52 10.88 -20.59 -13.17
CA GLU A 52 9.44 -20.50 -13.43
C GLU A 52 8.59 -20.90 -12.20
N ASP A 53 7.41 -20.29 -12.10
CA ASP A 53 6.40 -20.59 -11.08
C ASP A 53 5.48 -21.75 -11.51
N ASP A 54 4.53 -22.11 -10.65
CA ASP A 54 3.58 -23.21 -10.89
C ASP A 54 2.68 -23.03 -12.13
N ASP A 55 2.56 -21.80 -12.64
CA ASP A 55 1.84 -21.44 -13.86
C ASP A 55 2.75 -21.21 -15.09
N GLY A 56 4.04 -21.53 -14.97
CA GLY A 56 5.03 -21.41 -16.05
C GLY A 56 5.52 -19.98 -16.31
N ARG A 57 5.28 -19.02 -15.40
CA ARG A 57 5.82 -17.66 -15.50
C ARG A 57 7.10 -17.50 -14.70
N ALA A 58 8.10 -16.84 -15.28
CA ALA A 58 9.29 -16.37 -14.59
C ALA A 58 9.23 -14.84 -14.37
N PRO A 59 9.86 -14.30 -13.30
CA PRO A 59 10.56 -15.03 -12.25
C PRO A 59 9.60 -15.64 -11.22
N LYS A 60 10.05 -16.73 -10.58
CA LYS A 60 9.34 -17.41 -9.50
C LYS A 60 9.10 -16.47 -8.32
N ARG A 61 7.89 -16.50 -7.77
CA ARG A 61 7.49 -15.67 -6.63
C ARG A 61 8.23 -16.07 -5.35
N THR A 62 8.73 -15.07 -4.64
CA THR A 62 9.52 -15.26 -3.40
C THR A 62 8.87 -14.63 -2.18
N GLY A 63 7.74 -13.94 -2.33
CA GLY A 63 7.07 -13.21 -1.25
C GLY A 63 6.69 -14.12 -0.07
N THR A 64 6.77 -13.56 1.13
CA THR A 64 6.50 -14.25 2.40
C THR A 64 5.46 -13.49 3.21
N VAL A 65 5.08 -14.03 4.37
CA VAL A 65 4.22 -13.31 5.34
C VAL A 65 4.80 -11.94 5.67
N TRP A 66 6.13 -11.83 5.84
CA TRP A 66 6.78 -10.57 6.19
C TRP A 66 6.73 -9.54 5.07
N THR A 67 7.02 -9.93 3.83
CA THR A 67 6.96 -9.00 2.70
C THR A 67 5.52 -8.54 2.45
N ALA A 68 4.54 -9.46 2.48
CA ALA A 68 3.13 -9.11 2.36
C ALA A 68 2.65 -8.20 3.50
N SER A 69 3.00 -8.50 4.75
CA SER A 69 2.69 -7.61 5.88
C SER A 69 3.33 -6.24 5.69
N SER A 70 4.57 -6.16 5.21
CA SER A 70 5.23 -4.87 4.95
C SER A 70 4.53 -4.05 3.86
N HIS A 71 4.05 -4.69 2.79
CA HIS A 71 3.26 -4.03 1.76
C HIS A 71 1.91 -3.55 2.29
N ILE A 72 1.19 -4.37 3.07
CA ILE A 72 -0.08 -3.97 3.69
C ILE A 72 0.14 -2.83 4.68
N ILE A 73 1.13 -2.95 5.58
CA ILE A 73 1.45 -1.89 6.56
C ILE A 73 1.84 -0.61 5.85
N THR A 74 2.67 -0.68 4.80
CA THR A 74 3.02 0.50 3.99
C THR A 74 1.81 1.13 3.31
N ALA A 75 0.87 0.30 2.87
CA ALA A 75 -0.34 0.78 2.20
C ALA A 75 -1.33 1.44 3.16
N VAL A 76 -1.32 1.06 4.43
CA VAL A 76 -2.28 1.45 5.47
C VAL A 76 -1.70 2.53 6.39
N ILE A 77 -0.54 2.29 7.01
CA ILE A 77 0.14 3.24 7.90
C ILE A 77 0.85 4.31 7.07
N GLY A 78 0.07 5.20 6.46
CA GLY A 78 0.56 6.33 5.68
C GLY A 78 -0.25 7.60 5.95
N SER A 79 -0.67 8.29 4.89
CA SER A 79 -1.43 9.53 5.04
C SER A 79 -2.73 9.35 5.83
N GLY A 80 -3.37 8.18 5.76
CA GLY A 80 -4.60 7.87 6.50
C GLY A 80 -4.46 7.97 8.02
N VAL A 81 -3.28 7.71 8.60
CA VAL A 81 -3.03 7.86 10.06
C VAL A 81 -3.12 9.33 10.48
N LEU A 82 -2.67 10.23 9.61
CA LEU A 82 -2.48 11.63 9.94
C LEU A 82 -3.81 12.34 10.19
N SER A 83 -4.89 11.93 9.52
CA SER A 83 -6.24 12.48 9.70
C SER A 83 -7.04 11.84 10.84
N LEU A 84 -6.55 10.75 11.46
CA LEU A 84 -7.31 10.03 12.49
C LEU A 84 -7.56 10.87 13.74
N ALA A 85 -6.61 11.73 14.13
CA ALA A 85 -6.80 12.62 15.27
C ALA A 85 -7.97 13.60 15.03
N TRP A 86 -8.04 14.16 13.83
CA TRP A 86 -9.16 15.00 13.39
C TRP A 86 -10.47 14.21 13.32
N ALA A 87 -10.45 13.00 12.75
CA ALA A 87 -11.64 12.16 12.64
C ALA A 87 -12.22 11.79 14.01
N ILE A 88 -11.37 11.45 14.98
CA ILE A 88 -11.81 11.24 16.37
C ILE A 88 -12.29 12.55 17.00
N ALA A 89 -11.70 13.69 16.69
CA ALA A 89 -12.22 14.96 17.19
C ALA A 89 -13.64 15.26 16.70
N GLN A 90 -13.97 14.90 15.46
CA GLN A 90 -15.34 15.06 14.95
C GLN A 90 -16.31 14.08 15.60
N LEU A 91 -15.91 12.81 15.78
CA LEU A 91 -16.79 11.75 16.28
C LEU A 91 -16.87 11.67 17.81
N GLY A 92 -15.83 12.10 18.52
CA GLY A 92 -15.70 12.05 19.97
C GLY A 92 -15.10 10.75 20.53
N TRP A 93 -14.87 10.76 21.85
CA TRP A 93 -14.23 9.66 22.59
C TRP A 93 -14.98 8.32 22.54
N ILE A 94 -16.29 8.34 22.29
CA ILE A 94 -17.10 7.11 22.24
C ILE A 94 -17.19 6.59 20.80
N VAL A 95 -17.72 7.41 19.90
CA VAL A 95 -18.03 7.00 18.53
C VAL A 95 -16.76 6.80 17.72
N GLY A 96 -15.75 7.67 17.85
CA GLY A 96 -14.51 7.60 17.08
C GLY A 96 -13.79 6.24 17.22
N PRO A 97 -13.34 5.86 18.42
CA PRO A 97 -12.66 4.58 18.65
C PRO A 97 -13.51 3.36 18.29
N THR A 98 -14.82 3.42 18.56
CA THR A 98 -15.76 2.32 18.26
C THR A 98 -15.89 2.11 16.76
N VAL A 99 -16.03 3.20 15.99
CA VAL A 99 -16.08 3.14 14.53
C VAL A 99 -14.75 2.62 13.98
N MET A 100 -13.60 3.06 14.49
CA MET A 100 -12.30 2.56 14.05
C MET A 100 -12.15 1.04 14.24
N LEU A 101 -12.59 0.50 15.38
CA LEU A 101 -12.60 -0.94 15.62
C LEU A 101 -13.58 -1.68 14.70
N LEU A 102 -14.74 -1.10 14.44
CA LEU A 102 -15.71 -1.67 13.50
C LEU A 102 -15.14 -1.75 12.08
N PHE A 103 -14.49 -0.68 11.60
CA PHE A 103 -13.80 -0.69 10.30
C PHE A 103 -12.68 -1.74 10.27
N ALA A 104 -11.90 -1.89 11.35
CA ALA A 104 -10.87 -2.93 11.47
C ALA A 104 -11.45 -4.35 11.34
N VAL A 105 -12.60 -4.63 11.97
CA VAL A 105 -13.28 -5.92 11.86
C VAL A 105 -13.79 -6.15 10.44
N VAL A 106 -14.41 -5.14 9.82
CA VAL A 106 -14.94 -5.23 8.46
C VAL A 106 -13.82 -5.46 7.44
N ILE A 107 -12.72 -4.70 7.50
CA ILE A 107 -11.58 -4.87 6.59
C ILE A 107 -10.92 -6.24 6.77
N TYR A 108 -10.74 -6.70 8.02
CA TYR A 108 -10.19 -8.03 8.28
C TYR A 108 -11.05 -9.12 7.67
N PHE A 109 -12.37 -9.06 7.91
CA PHE A 109 -13.30 -10.04 7.40
C PHE A 109 -13.33 -10.06 5.86
N THR A 110 -13.54 -8.90 5.24
CA THR A 110 -13.66 -8.77 3.78
C THR A 110 -12.36 -9.07 3.03
N SER A 111 -11.21 -8.71 3.60
CA SER A 111 -9.89 -9.04 3.04
C SER A 111 -9.63 -10.56 3.04
N ASN A 112 -10.12 -11.28 4.05
CA ASN A 112 -10.03 -12.74 4.09
C ASN A 112 -10.95 -13.42 3.06
N LEU A 113 -12.09 -12.80 2.72
CA LEU A 113 -12.94 -13.24 1.62
C LEU A 113 -12.27 -13.02 0.27
N LEU A 114 -11.66 -11.83 0.10
CA LEU A 114 -10.94 -11.48 -1.12
C LEU A 114 -9.74 -12.39 -1.35
N ALA A 115 -8.98 -12.71 -0.29
CA ALA A 115 -7.82 -13.58 -0.38
C ALA A 115 -8.15 -15.01 -0.86
N ASP A 116 -9.35 -15.50 -0.54
CA ASP A 116 -9.84 -16.80 -1.03
C ASP A 116 -10.19 -16.76 -2.53
N CYS A 117 -10.53 -15.59 -3.06
CA CYS A 117 -10.95 -15.42 -4.46
C CYS A 117 -9.77 -15.27 -5.44
N TYR A 118 -8.53 -15.31 -4.95
CA TYR A 118 -7.31 -15.16 -5.77
C TYR A 118 -7.15 -16.27 -6.82
N ARG A 119 -7.38 -17.54 -6.46
CA ARG A 119 -7.40 -18.66 -7.41
C ARG A 119 -8.82 -19.02 -7.80
N THR A 120 -9.03 -19.33 -9.08
CA THR A 120 -10.32 -19.81 -9.61
C THR A 120 -10.33 -21.33 -9.64
N GLY A 121 -11.40 -21.94 -9.11
CA GLY A 121 -11.52 -23.39 -8.99
C GLY A 121 -10.93 -23.88 -7.67
N ASP A 122 -9.86 -24.67 -7.72
CA ASP A 122 -9.20 -25.15 -6.51
C ASP A 122 -8.40 -24.04 -5.81
N PRO A 123 -8.54 -23.86 -4.48
CA PRO A 123 -7.83 -22.80 -3.75
C PRO A 123 -6.30 -22.90 -3.75
N SER A 124 -5.73 -24.06 -4.10
CA SER A 124 -4.27 -24.30 -4.05
C SER A 124 -3.63 -24.49 -5.42
N THR A 125 -4.36 -25.07 -6.37
CA THR A 125 -3.86 -25.43 -7.72
C THR A 125 -4.67 -24.76 -8.84
N GLY A 126 -5.74 -24.05 -8.50
CA GLY A 126 -6.58 -23.35 -9.46
C GLY A 126 -5.84 -22.23 -10.18
N ARG A 127 -6.46 -21.75 -11.28
CA ARG A 127 -5.90 -20.69 -12.11
C ARG A 127 -5.76 -19.40 -11.30
N ARG A 128 -4.58 -18.79 -11.35
CA ARG A 128 -4.25 -17.54 -10.66
C ARG A 128 -4.92 -16.33 -11.32
N ASN A 129 -5.38 -15.40 -10.50
CA ASN A 129 -5.80 -14.07 -10.92
C ASN A 129 -4.77 -13.05 -10.45
N TYR A 130 -4.00 -12.50 -11.37
CA TYR A 130 -2.84 -11.63 -11.07
C TYR A 130 -3.25 -10.22 -10.61
N THR A 131 -4.48 -9.80 -10.89
CA THR A 131 -4.99 -8.48 -10.55
C THR A 131 -6.38 -8.58 -9.96
N TYR A 132 -6.77 -7.57 -9.18
CA TYR A 132 -8.11 -7.48 -8.62
C TYR A 132 -9.17 -7.60 -9.72
N MET A 133 -8.98 -6.87 -10.83
CA MET A 133 -9.91 -6.89 -11.96
C MET A 133 -9.99 -8.27 -12.64
N ASP A 134 -8.89 -9.02 -12.70
CA ASP A 134 -8.90 -10.41 -13.19
C ASP A 134 -9.71 -11.32 -12.27
N ALA A 135 -9.60 -11.15 -10.95
CA ALA A 135 -10.39 -11.91 -9.98
C ALA A 135 -11.91 -11.61 -10.12
N VAL A 136 -12.28 -10.35 -10.32
CA VAL A 136 -13.67 -9.95 -10.62
C VAL A 136 -14.13 -10.55 -11.95
N LYS A 137 -13.27 -10.55 -12.97
CA LYS A 137 -13.58 -11.15 -14.27
C LYS A 137 -13.82 -12.65 -14.17
N ALA A 138 -13.01 -13.37 -13.39
CA ALA A 138 -13.12 -14.81 -13.23
C ALA A 138 -14.35 -15.25 -12.40
N ASN A 139 -14.73 -14.46 -11.39
CA ASN A 139 -15.81 -14.82 -10.47
C ASN A 139 -17.18 -14.22 -10.83
N LEU A 140 -17.23 -13.02 -11.41
CA LEU A 140 -18.47 -12.27 -11.66
C LEU A 140 -18.71 -11.96 -13.14
N GLY A 141 -17.65 -11.67 -13.89
CA GLY A 141 -17.71 -11.37 -15.31
C GLY A 141 -18.56 -10.13 -15.68
N GLY A 142 -18.84 -9.96 -16.97
CA GLY A 142 -19.77 -8.95 -17.49
C GLY A 142 -19.39 -7.49 -17.21
N GLY A 143 -20.41 -6.63 -17.06
CA GLY A 143 -20.24 -5.19 -16.83
C GLY A 143 -19.57 -4.84 -15.50
N LYS A 144 -19.63 -5.73 -14.51
CA LYS A 144 -19.01 -5.57 -13.19
C LYS A 144 -17.49 -5.39 -13.27
N VAL A 145 -16.83 -5.99 -14.27
CA VAL A 145 -15.38 -5.84 -14.51
C VAL A 145 -15.03 -4.39 -14.89
N LYS A 146 -15.81 -3.77 -15.78
CA LYS A 146 -15.59 -2.38 -16.20
C LYS A 146 -15.83 -1.41 -15.05
N LEU A 147 -16.87 -1.67 -14.26
CA LEU A 147 -17.17 -0.87 -13.07
C LEU A 147 -16.05 -0.97 -12.02
N CYS A 148 -15.60 -2.20 -11.72
CA CYS A 148 -14.48 -2.45 -10.80
C CYS A 148 -13.23 -1.70 -11.27
N GLY A 149 -12.81 -1.89 -12.53
CA GLY A 149 -11.63 -1.21 -13.07
C GLY A 149 -11.76 0.31 -13.01
N CYS A 150 -12.92 0.87 -13.37
CA CYS A 150 -13.15 2.32 -13.30
C CYS A 150 -12.94 2.85 -11.87
N ILE A 151 -13.62 2.25 -10.89
CA ILE A 151 -13.53 2.68 -9.49
C ILE A 151 -12.12 2.45 -8.94
N GLN A 152 -11.51 1.28 -9.21
CA GLN A 152 -10.17 0.93 -8.74
C GLN A 152 -9.14 1.94 -9.24
N TYR A 153 -9.08 2.20 -10.55
CA TYR A 153 -8.07 3.10 -11.13
C TYR A 153 -8.32 4.58 -10.79
N LEU A 154 -9.57 5.02 -10.66
CA LEU A 154 -9.88 6.35 -10.13
C LEU A 154 -9.43 6.51 -8.67
N ASN A 155 -9.59 5.46 -7.85
CA ASN A 155 -9.13 5.49 -6.46
C ASN A 155 -7.59 5.52 -6.40
N LEU A 156 -6.90 4.71 -7.20
CA LEU A 156 -5.43 4.73 -7.30
C LEU A 156 -4.90 6.11 -7.74
N LEU A 157 -5.54 6.76 -8.72
CA LEU A 157 -5.23 8.13 -9.14
C LEU A 157 -5.39 9.11 -7.97
N GLY A 158 -6.49 9.01 -7.24
CA GLY A 158 -6.75 9.89 -6.09
C GLY A 158 -5.77 9.66 -4.94
N VAL A 159 -5.37 8.43 -4.66
CA VAL A 159 -4.32 8.12 -3.67
C VAL A 159 -3.00 8.82 -4.05
N ALA A 160 -2.62 8.79 -5.33
CA ALA A 160 -1.43 9.51 -5.82
C ALA A 160 -1.51 11.03 -5.57
N ILE A 161 -2.68 11.62 -5.79
CA ILE A 161 -2.96 13.04 -5.49
C ILE A 161 -2.86 13.29 -3.98
N GLY A 162 -3.54 12.48 -3.16
CA GLY A 162 -3.54 12.61 -1.70
C GLY A 162 -2.14 12.51 -1.08
N TYR A 163 -1.30 11.59 -1.57
CA TYR A 163 0.09 11.47 -1.13
C TYR A 163 0.95 12.66 -1.53
N THR A 164 0.72 13.23 -2.71
CA THR A 164 1.41 14.46 -3.15
C THR A 164 1.07 15.62 -2.21
N ILE A 165 -0.20 15.76 -1.84
CA ILE A 165 -0.65 16.77 -0.87
C ILE A 165 -0.01 16.51 0.50
N ALA A 166 -0.13 15.30 1.04
CA ALA A 166 0.39 14.95 2.36
C ALA A 166 1.90 15.16 2.48
N ALA A 167 2.69 14.74 1.48
CA ALA A 167 4.13 14.93 1.47
C ALA A 167 4.51 16.41 1.43
N SER A 168 3.76 17.22 0.68
CA SER A 168 3.99 18.67 0.63
C SER A 168 3.73 19.33 1.99
N ILE A 169 2.67 18.93 2.71
CA ILE A 169 2.35 19.45 4.05
C ILE A 169 3.50 19.13 5.01
N SER A 170 4.04 17.90 4.98
CA SER A 170 5.16 17.53 5.85
C SER A 170 6.46 18.26 5.50
N MET A 171 6.78 18.47 4.21
CA MET A 171 7.95 19.27 3.84
C MET A 171 7.81 20.75 4.22
N MET A 172 6.61 21.32 4.08
CA MET A 172 6.33 22.68 4.55
C MET A 172 6.48 22.80 6.07
N ALA A 173 6.08 21.78 6.83
CA ALA A 173 6.24 21.76 8.28
C ALA A 173 7.71 21.86 8.68
N ILE A 174 8.61 21.14 7.98
CA ILE A 174 10.07 21.21 8.18
C ILE A 174 10.63 22.59 7.84
N GLN A 175 10.19 23.20 6.74
CA GLN A 175 10.67 24.55 6.39
C GLN A 175 10.25 25.57 7.45
N ARG A 176 9.02 25.45 7.95
CA ARG A 176 8.45 26.36 8.93
C ARG A 176 9.12 26.23 10.29
N SER A 177 9.27 25.01 10.81
CA SER A 177 9.96 24.77 12.09
C SER A 177 11.36 25.38 12.08
N ASN A 178 12.15 25.13 11.02
CA ASN A 178 13.49 25.67 10.86
C ASN A 178 13.50 27.19 10.71
N CYS A 179 12.57 27.77 9.95
CA CYS A 179 12.46 29.22 9.79
C CYS A 179 12.13 29.91 11.11
N PHE A 180 11.15 29.41 11.87
CA PHE A 180 10.79 29.98 13.17
C PHE A 180 11.91 29.86 14.19
N HIS A 181 12.62 28.73 14.23
CA HIS A 181 13.75 28.55 15.12
C HIS A 181 14.90 29.51 14.76
N HIS A 182 15.25 29.62 13.47
CA HIS A 182 16.25 30.58 13.01
C HIS A 182 15.84 32.02 13.31
N ALA A 183 14.58 32.39 13.08
CA ALA A 183 14.03 33.71 13.38
C ALA A 183 14.08 34.02 14.88
N ALA A 184 13.80 33.04 15.74
CA ALA A 184 13.91 33.16 17.18
C ALA A 184 15.36 33.37 17.64
N VAL A 185 16.32 32.63 17.07
CA VAL A 185 17.75 32.76 17.39
C VAL A 185 18.32 34.10 16.90
N THR A 186 17.92 34.55 15.72
CA THR A 186 18.45 35.78 15.08
C THR A 186 17.64 37.04 15.41
N ASN A 187 16.57 36.92 16.20
CA ASN A 187 15.62 38.00 16.50
C ASN A 187 15.06 38.72 15.25
N THR A 188 14.97 38.01 14.12
CA THR A 188 14.41 38.57 12.88
C THR A 188 12.92 38.29 12.78
N LYS A 189 12.10 39.30 12.42
CA LYS A 189 10.68 39.10 12.12
C LYS A 189 10.53 38.61 10.68
N ASN A 190 10.53 37.30 10.48
CA ASN A 190 10.21 36.69 9.19
C ASN A 190 8.83 36.00 9.29
N PRO A 191 7.86 36.29 8.40
CA PRO A 191 6.56 35.61 8.41
C PRO A 191 6.62 34.13 8.03
N CYS A 192 7.79 33.61 7.63
CA CYS A 192 8.04 32.18 7.40
C CYS A 192 7.03 31.53 6.44
N HIS A 193 6.71 32.24 5.35
CA HIS A 193 5.83 31.74 4.30
C HIS A 193 6.47 30.56 3.57
N ALA A 194 5.72 29.47 3.48
CA ALA A 194 6.07 28.29 2.69
C ALA A 194 5.02 28.10 1.58
N SER A 195 5.48 27.96 0.34
CA SER A 195 4.57 27.70 -0.79
C SER A 195 4.33 26.20 -0.91
N SER A 196 3.06 25.79 -0.83
CA SER A 196 2.69 24.37 -0.98
C SER A 196 3.00 23.83 -2.37
N ASN A 197 2.80 24.65 -3.41
CA ASN A 197 3.00 24.24 -4.80
C ASN A 197 4.45 23.83 -5.08
N VAL A 198 5.43 24.54 -4.51
CA VAL A 198 6.86 24.20 -4.68
C VAL A 198 7.13 22.79 -4.15
N TYR A 199 6.62 22.47 -2.96
CA TYR A 199 6.83 21.15 -2.36
C TYR A 199 6.05 20.04 -3.07
N MET A 200 4.87 20.33 -3.63
CA MET A 200 4.18 19.37 -4.49
C MET A 200 4.99 19.07 -5.76
N ILE A 201 5.58 20.08 -6.40
CA ILE A 201 6.46 19.90 -7.56
C ILE A 201 7.69 19.08 -7.19
N VAL A 202 8.35 19.40 -6.07
CA VAL A 202 9.53 18.65 -5.59
C VAL A 202 9.19 17.17 -5.37
N PHE A 203 8.06 16.88 -4.70
CA PHE A 203 7.62 15.49 -4.52
C PHE A 203 7.32 14.83 -5.87
N GLY A 204 6.62 15.52 -6.78
CA GLY A 204 6.36 15.04 -8.14
C GLY A 204 7.65 14.68 -8.89
N VAL A 205 8.68 15.53 -8.82
CA VAL A 205 9.99 15.25 -9.43
C VAL A 205 10.63 13.99 -8.85
N VAL A 206 10.60 13.82 -7.51
CA VAL A 206 11.08 12.58 -6.87
C VAL A 206 10.29 11.37 -7.38
N GLN A 207 8.97 11.47 -7.48
CA GLN A 207 8.14 10.38 -7.99
C GLN A 207 8.41 10.05 -9.46
N VAL A 208 8.75 11.03 -10.32
CA VAL A 208 9.15 10.74 -11.71
C VAL A 208 10.33 9.76 -11.74
N PHE A 209 11.31 9.88 -10.84
CA PHE A 209 12.44 8.96 -10.77
C PHE A 209 12.04 7.57 -10.24
N PHE A 210 11.37 7.52 -9.08
CA PHE A 210 10.99 6.24 -8.45
C PHE A 210 9.93 5.48 -9.25
N SER A 211 9.06 6.18 -9.96
CA SER A 211 8.07 5.58 -10.85
C SER A 211 8.70 4.92 -12.07
N GLN A 212 10.00 5.01 -12.32
CA GLN A 212 10.65 4.21 -13.37
C GLN A 212 10.96 2.77 -12.94
N ILE A 213 10.77 2.41 -11.66
CA ILE A 213 10.97 1.03 -11.19
C ILE A 213 9.97 0.10 -11.92
N PRO A 214 10.42 -0.98 -12.60
CA PRO A 214 9.61 -1.76 -13.53
C PRO A 214 8.32 -2.34 -12.95
N ASP A 215 8.43 -3.02 -11.80
CA ASP A 215 7.42 -3.94 -11.30
C ASP A 215 7.28 -3.91 -9.76
N PHE A 216 6.13 -4.33 -9.26
CA PHE A 216 5.76 -4.30 -7.83
C PHE A 216 6.68 -5.17 -6.96
N ASP A 217 7.16 -6.30 -7.49
CA ASP A 217 8.10 -7.19 -6.81
C ASP A 217 9.44 -6.51 -6.54
N GLN A 218 9.90 -5.61 -7.41
CA GLN A 218 11.15 -4.86 -7.24
C GLN A 218 11.04 -3.70 -6.24
N VAL A 219 9.82 -3.32 -5.85
CA VAL A 219 9.51 -2.25 -4.87
C VAL A 219 9.54 -2.77 -3.42
N TRP A 220 9.81 -4.06 -3.19
CA TRP A 220 9.80 -4.68 -1.86
C TRP A 220 10.70 -3.96 -0.83
N TRP A 221 11.92 -3.57 -1.21
CA TRP A 221 12.86 -2.90 -0.31
C TRP A 221 12.38 -1.50 0.07
N LEU A 222 11.78 -0.79 -0.89
CA LEU A 222 11.20 0.53 -0.70
C LEU A 222 9.96 0.45 0.21
N SER A 223 9.20 -0.65 0.11
CA SER A 223 8.07 -0.93 1.01
C SER A 223 8.54 -1.23 2.43
N ILE A 224 9.62 -1.99 2.62
CA ILE A 224 10.19 -2.22 3.96
C ILE A 224 10.68 -0.89 4.57
N LEU A 225 11.38 -0.07 3.79
CA LEU A 225 11.82 1.25 4.24
C LEU A 225 10.63 2.12 4.64
N ALA A 226 9.60 2.18 3.80
CA ALA A 226 8.39 2.95 4.09
C ALA A 226 7.65 2.43 5.33
N ALA A 227 7.57 1.11 5.54
CA ALA A 227 7.02 0.53 6.75
C ALA A 227 7.82 0.97 7.99
N ILE A 228 9.16 0.91 7.96
CA ILE A 228 10.00 1.39 9.08
C ILE A 228 9.72 2.87 9.38
N MET A 229 9.72 3.71 8.34
CA MET A 229 9.44 5.14 8.49
C MET A 229 8.03 5.40 9.05
N SER A 230 7.06 4.54 8.72
CA SER A 230 5.70 4.62 9.27
C SER A 230 5.64 4.42 10.77
N PHE A 231 6.41 3.45 11.29
CA PHE A 231 6.56 3.26 12.73
C PHE A 231 7.29 4.45 13.35
N THR A 232 8.34 4.96 12.70
CA THR A 232 9.10 6.11 13.21
C THR A 232 8.21 7.32 13.43
N TYR A 233 7.49 7.81 12.41
CA TYR A 233 6.67 9.00 12.59
C TYR A 233 5.47 8.75 13.53
N SER A 234 4.91 7.53 13.55
CA SER A 234 3.78 7.20 14.42
C SER A 234 4.19 7.17 15.90
N VAL A 235 5.36 6.57 16.21
CA VAL A 235 5.92 6.55 17.56
C VAL A 235 6.28 7.96 18.02
N VAL A 236 6.91 8.76 17.16
CA VAL A 236 7.22 10.15 17.49
C VAL A 236 5.94 10.97 17.70
N GLY A 237 4.95 10.85 16.82
CA GLY A 237 3.65 11.52 16.96
C GLY A 237 2.92 11.12 18.25
N LEU A 238 2.97 9.84 18.63
CA LEU A 238 2.43 9.36 19.90
C LEU A 238 3.18 9.95 21.10
N ALA A 239 4.51 9.98 21.06
CA ALA A 239 5.33 10.54 22.13
C ALA A 239 5.09 12.05 22.29
N LEU A 240 5.04 12.79 21.19
CA LEU A 240 4.72 14.23 21.19
C LEU A 240 3.30 14.48 21.71
N GLY A 241 2.32 13.65 21.31
CA GLY A 241 0.96 13.72 21.83
C GLY A 241 0.89 13.47 23.33
N ALA A 242 1.57 12.43 23.83
CA ALA A 242 1.63 12.12 25.24
C ALA A 242 2.29 13.23 26.05
N ALA A 243 3.38 13.80 25.54
CA ALA A 243 4.06 14.92 26.18
C ALA A 243 3.18 16.17 26.19
N ARG A 244 2.44 16.44 25.10
CA ARG A 244 1.47 17.55 25.07
C ARG A 244 0.34 17.37 26.09
N VAL A 245 -0.15 16.15 26.31
CA VAL A 245 -1.12 15.85 27.38
C VAL A 245 -0.51 16.10 28.76
N ALA A 246 0.77 15.76 28.96
CA ALA A 246 1.48 16.07 30.20
C ALA A 246 1.61 17.59 30.41
N ASP A 247 1.95 18.35 29.38
CA ASP A 247 2.01 19.83 29.42
C ASP A 247 0.65 20.46 29.74
N ASN A 248 -0.44 19.83 29.31
CA ASN A 248 -1.81 20.23 29.64
C ASN A 248 -2.20 19.87 31.10
N GLY A 249 -1.24 19.52 31.96
CA GLY A 249 -1.47 19.11 33.35
C GLY A 249 -2.11 17.73 33.48
N GLY A 250 -1.86 16.84 32.51
CA GLY A 250 -2.44 15.50 32.45
C GLY A 250 -3.92 15.47 32.05
N LYS A 251 -4.47 16.60 31.56
CA LYS A 251 -5.86 16.70 31.13
C LYS A 251 -6.00 16.21 29.69
N PHE A 252 -6.85 15.21 29.50
CA PHE A 252 -7.25 14.73 28.18
C PHE A 252 -8.24 15.73 27.57
N GLY A 253 -7.89 16.28 26.41
CA GLY A 253 -8.76 17.16 25.64
C GLY A 253 -9.95 16.43 25.00
N GLY A 254 -10.90 17.24 24.52
CA GLY A 254 -12.05 16.77 23.75
C GLY A 254 -13.27 16.38 24.57
N SER A 255 -14.37 16.11 23.87
CA SER A 255 -15.65 15.68 24.44
C SER A 255 -16.03 14.25 24.04
N ALA A 256 -17.01 13.68 24.75
CA ALA A 256 -17.57 12.36 24.44
C ALA A 256 -18.19 12.27 23.04
N MET A 257 -18.75 13.38 22.54
CA MET A 257 -19.52 13.48 21.30
C MET A 257 -18.83 14.34 20.22
N GLY A 258 -17.53 14.56 20.39
CA GLY A 258 -16.71 15.35 19.48
C GLY A 258 -17.00 16.84 19.54
N VAL A 259 -16.58 17.55 18.50
CA VAL A 259 -16.72 19.01 18.38
C VAL A 259 -18.16 19.47 18.61
N ALA A 260 -18.34 20.43 19.52
CA ALA A 260 -19.65 21.01 19.81
C ALA A 260 -20.10 22.04 18.75
N VAL A 261 -21.41 22.17 18.55
CA VAL A 261 -21.96 23.30 17.78
C VAL A 261 -21.64 24.60 18.52
N GLY A 262 -21.17 25.61 17.79
CA GLY A 262 -20.73 26.89 18.36
C GLY A 262 -19.26 26.91 18.77
N PHE A 263 -18.53 25.79 18.67
CA PHE A 263 -17.08 25.78 18.87
C PHE A 263 -16.39 26.70 17.85
N VAL A 264 -15.46 27.53 18.30
CA VAL A 264 -14.65 28.41 17.46
C VAL A 264 -13.30 27.73 17.24
N THR A 265 -13.05 27.30 16.01
CA THR A 265 -11.77 26.68 15.62
C THR A 265 -10.62 27.69 15.70
N SER A 266 -9.37 27.22 15.72
CA SER A 266 -8.18 28.07 15.65
C SER A 266 -8.14 29.02 14.44
N SER A 267 -8.91 28.73 13.38
CA SER A 267 -9.10 29.61 12.23
C SER A 267 -10.08 30.79 12.47
N GLY A 268 -10.70 30.86 13.66
CA GLY A 268 -11.75 31.83 13.99
C GLY A 268 -13.14 31.45 13.44
N ALA A 269 -13.25 30.36 12.68
CA ALA A 269 -14.52 29.89 12.14
C ALA A 269 -15.33 29.14 13.22
N MET A 270 -16.61 29.50 13.35
CA MET A 270 -17.56 28.85 14.24
C MET A 270 -18.21 27.64 13.58
N VAL A 271 -18.32 26.53 14.32
CA VAL A 271 -18.93 25.30 13.83
C VAL A 271 -20.46 25.38 13.88
N THR A 272 -21.08 25.43 12.71
CA THR A 272 -22.55 25.40 12.56
C THR A 272 -23.12 23.97 12.70
N PRO A 273 -24.43 23.81 12.96
CA PRO A 273 -25.07 22.49 12.99
C PRO A 273 -24.85 21.68 11.72
N ALA A 274 -24.93 22.32 10.55
CA ALA A 274 -24.71 21.67 9.26
C ALA A 274 -23.25 21.20 9.12
N GLN A 275 -22.27 22.05 9.46
CA GLN A 275 -20.85 21.68 9.42
C GLN A 275 -20.54 20.53 10.37
N LYS A 276 -21.16 20.47 11.56
CA LYS A 276 -21.01 19.33 12.46
C LYS A 276 -21.44 18.02 11.78
N VAL A 277 -22.59 18.01 11.10
CA VAL A 277 -23.04 16.82 10.36
C VAL A 277 -22.07 16.46 9.24
N TRP A 278 -21.67 17.43 8.42
CA TRP A 278 -20.76 17.18 7.29
C TRP A 278 -19.40 16.64 7.74
N ARG A 279 -18.83 17.22 8.80
CA ARG A 279 -17.55 16.78 9.37
C ARG A 279 -17.64 15.38 9.99
N ASN A 280 -18.73 15.06 10.68
CA ASN A 280 -18.95 13.71 11.22
C ASN A 280 -19.02 12.67 10.10
N LEU A 281 -19.71 13.00 9.01
CA LEU A 281 -19.82 12.11 7.85
C LEU A 281 -18.48 11.96 7.13
N GLN A 282 -17.75 13.06 6.93
CA GLN A 282 -16.42 13.05 6.34
C GLN A 282 -15.43 12.23 7.17
N ALA A 283 -15.48 12.32 8.51
CA ALA A 283 -14.64 11.51 9.39
C ALA A 283 -14.83 10.00 9.19
N LEU A 284 -16.03 9.54 8.80
CA LEU A 284 -16.24 8.14 8.41
C LEU A 284 -15.47 7.79 7.14
N GLY A 285 -15.42 8.71 6.16
CA GLY A 285 -14.61 8.58 4.96
C GLY A 285 -13.11 8.53 5.26
N ASP A 286 -12.63 9.38 6.15
CA ASP A 286 -11.22 9.40 6.56
C ASP A 286 -10.79 8.09 7.22
N ILE A 287 -11.62 7.57 8.15
CA ILE A 287 -11.38 6.26 8.77
C ILE A 287 -11.44 5.14 7.73
N ALA A 288 -12.40 5.20 6.80
CA ALA A 288 -12.54 4.23 5.73
C ALA A 288 -11.32 4.18 4.81
N PHE A 289 -10.78 5.37 4.46
CA PHE A 289 -9.55 5.50 3.69
C PHE A 289 -8.34 4.95 4.43
N ALA A 290 -8.23 5.21 5.73
CA ALA A 290 -7.10 4.72 6.53
C ALA A 290 -6.97 3.18 6.43
N TYR A 291 -8.09 2.45 6.51
CA TYR A 291 -8.08 0.98 6.36
C TYR A 291 -8.06 0.45 4.91
N SER A 292 -7.98 1.33 3.90
CA SER A 292 -8.23 0.97 2.50
C SER A 292 -7.02 0.38 1.76
N TYR A 293 -6.68 -0.89 2.01
CA TYR A 293 -5.64 -1.62 1.24
C TYR A 293 -6.18 -2.74 0.34
N SER A 294 -7.46 -3.07 0.46
CA SER A 294 -8.14 -4.14 -0.29
C SER A 294 -7.96 -4.00 -1.81
N ILE A 295 -7.84 -2.76 -2.29
CA ILE A 295 -7.70 -2.33 -3.69
C ILE A 295 -6.46 -2.92 -4.36
N ILE A 296 -5.41 -3.21 -3.59
CA ILE A 296 -4.14 -3.78 -4.06
C ILE A 296 -3.85 -5.15 -3.44
N LEU A 297 -4.82 -5.75 -2.73
CA LEU A 297 -4.63 -6.98 -1.95
C LEU A 297 -4.26 -8.15 -2.86
N ILE A 298 -4.93 -8.28 -4.01
CA ILE A 298 -4.69 -9.36 -4.96
C ILE A 298 -3.32 -9.24 -5.60
N GLU A 299 -2.89 -8.02 -5.93
CA GLU A 299 -1.58 -7.71 -6.47
C GLU A 299 -0.47 -8.03 -5.45
N ILE A 300 -0.68 -7.73 -4.16
CA ILE A 300 0.23 -8.16 -3.08
C ILE A 300 0.26 -9.69 -2.97
N GLN A 301 -0.91 -10.33 -3.00
CA GLN A 301 -1.03 -11.78 -2.89
C GLN A 301 -0.37 -12.50 -4.08
N ASP A 302 -0.37 -11.89 -5.27
CA ASP A 302 0.31 -12.41 -6.47
C ASP A 302 1.84 -12.38 -6.33
N THR A 303 2.43 -11.73 -5.31
CA THR A 303 3.87 -11.81 -5.04
C THR A 303 4.27 -12.99 -4.16
N LEU A 304 3.30 -13.64 -3.51
CA LEU A 304 3.55 -14.67 -2.49
C LEU A 304 4.01 -15.98 -3.12
N ARG A 305 5.03 -16.58 -2.52
CA ARG A 305 5.49 -17.93 -2.88
C ARG A 305 4.43 -18.97 -2.51
N SER A 306 4.38 -20.04 -3.29
CA SER A 306 3.58 -21.24 -3.02
C SER A 306 4.44 -22.49 -3.27
N PRO A 307 4.37 -23.56 -2.43
CA PRO A 307 3.54 -23.73 -1.23
C PRO A 307 4.06 -22.98 0.04
N PRO A 308 3.21 -22.76 1.07
CA PRO A 308 1.78 -23.07 1.16
C PRO A 308 0.91 -22.14 0.31
N ALA A 309 -0.38 -22.48 0.12
CA ALA A 309 -1.32 -21.68 -0.68
C ALA A 309 -1.30 -20.19 -0.29
N GLU A 310 -1.34 -19.32 -1.30
CA GLU A 310 -1.14 -17.88 -1.15
C GLU A 310 -2.18 -17.26 -0.23
N SER A 311 -3.43 -17.72 -0.30
CA SER A 311 -4.53 -17.28 0.57
C SER A 311 -4.23 -17.53 2.05
N ARG A 312 -3.56 -18.63 2.39
CA ARG A 312 -3.19 -18.96 3.78
C ARG A 312 -2.11 -18.03 4.31
N THR A 313 -1.11 -17.76 3.49
CA THR A 313 -0.04 -16.80 3.80
C THR A 313 -0.61 -15.39 3.91
N MET A 314 -1.51 -15.01 2.98
CA MET A 314 -2.13 -13.70 2.94
C MET A 314 -3.07 -13.43 4.12
N ARG A 315 -3.81 -14.45 4.60
CA ARG A 315 -4.62 -14.35 5.83
C ARG A 315 -3.78 -14.05 7.07
N LYS A 316 -2.61 -14.69 7.19
CA LYS A 316 -1.67 -14.40 8.29
C LYS A 316 -1.13 -12.98 8.19
N ALA A 317 -0.74 -12.55 6.98
CA ALA A 317 -0.25 -11.20 6.74
C ALA A 317 -1.33 -10.15 7.04
N THR A 318 -2.56 -10.37 6.58
CA THR A 318 -3.73 -9.54 6.88
C THR A 318 -4.01 -9.47 8.38
N ALA A 319 -3.99 -10.60 9.10
CA ALA A 319 -4.21 -10.60 10.55
C ALA A 319 -3.17 -9.76 11.30
N ILE A 320 -1.88 -9.97 11.02
CA ILE A 320 -0.78 -9.21 11.63
C ILE A 320 -0.95 -7.72 11.31
N SER A 321 -1.17 -7.38 10.03
CA SER A 321 -1.23 -6.00 9.59
C SER A 321 -2.43 -5.26 10.16
N VAL A 322 -3.62 -5.87 10.18
CA VAL A 322 -4.82 -5.24 10.78
C VAL A 322 -4.65 -5.02 12.28
N VAL A 323 -4.07 -5.98 13.02
CA VAL A 323 -3.82 -5.81 14.45
C VAL A 323 -2.84 -4.66 14.70
N VAL A 324 -1.70 -4.67 14.01
CA VAL A 324 -0.67 -3.63 14.16
C VAL A 324 -1.24 -2.26 13.80
N THR A 325 -1.86 -2.13 12.63
CA THR A 325 -2.44 -0.87 12.16
C THR A 325 -3.52 -0.36 13.12
N SER A 326 -4.45 -1.20 13.56
CA SER A 326 -5.51 -0.81 14.50
C SER A 326 -4.97 -0.27 15.82
N VAL A 327 -3.91 -0.89 16.36
CA VAL A 327 -3.24 -0.41 17.58
C VAL A 327 -2.63 0.96 17.33
N PHE A 328 -1.83 1.13 16.27
CA PHE A 328 -1.22 2.42 15.95
C PHE A 328 -2.25 3.50 15.66
N TYR A 329 -3.34 3.16 14.98
CA TYR A 329 -4.41 4.06 14.62
C TYR A 329 -5.13 4.58 15.84
N LEU A 330 -5.53 3.67 16.75
CA LEU A 330 -6.15 4.05 18.02
C LEU A 330 -5.18 4.88 18.86
N LEU A 331 -3.91 4.50 18.96
CA LEU A 331 -2.92 5.26 19.73
C LEU A 331 -2.72 6.67 19.16
N CYS A 332 -2.45 6.81 17.86
CA CYS A 332 -2.20 8.11 17.23
C CYS A 332 -3.46 8.98 17.19
N GLY A 333 -4.61 8.40 16.84
CA GLY A 333 -5.88 9.11 16.79
C GLY A 333 -6.32 9.57 18.17
N CYS A 334 -6.38 8.66 19.15
CA CYS A 334 -6.83 8.99 20.51
C CYS A 334 -5.84 9.92 21.21
N MET A 335 -4.53 9.70 21.07
CA MET A 335 -3.55 10.60 21.69
C MET A 335 -3.54 11.98 21.03
N GLY A 336 -3.71 12.05 19.70
CA GLY A 336 -3.88 13.32 19.01
C GLY A 336 -5.10 14.08 19.51
N TYR A 337 -6.23 13.39 19.67
CA TYR A 337 -7.44 14.00 20.24
C TYR A 337 -7.27 14.39 21.71
N ALA A 338 -6.57 13.57 22.51
CA ALA A 338 -6.23 13.91 23.89
C ALA A 338 -5.35 15.17 23.98
N ALA A 339 -4.41 15.33 23.05
CA ALA A 339 -3.46 16.44 23.02
C ALA A 339 -4.11 17.76 22.58
N PHE A 340 -4.98 17.71 21.56
CA PHE A 340 -5.51 18.90 20.87
C PHE A 340 -7.02 19.14 21.07
N GLY A 341 -7.76 18.16 21.58
CA GLY A 341 -9.21 18.25 21.77
C GLY A 341 -9.98 18.54 20.48
N ASP A 342 -11.01 19.38 20.58
CA ASP A 342 -11.90 19.73 19.47
C ASP A 342 -11.19 20.46 18.31
N ASP A 343 -9.97 20.95 18.53
CA ASP A 343 -9.14 21.63 17.53
C ASP A 343 -8.03 20.72 16.95
N ALA A 344 -8.20 19.39 17.05
CA ALA A 344 -7.23 18.45 16.49
C ALA A 344 -6.99 18.70 14.98
N PRO A 345 -5.73 18.77 14.55
CA PRO A 345 -5.39 19.11 13.17
C PRO A 345 -5.69 17.95 12.21
N GLY A 346 -6.01 18.27 10.95
CA GLY A 346 -6.19 17.28 9.88
C GLY A 346 -4.94 16.46 9.55
N ASN A 347 -3.76 16.95 9.93
CA ASN A 347 -2.53 16.16 9.97
C ASN A 347 -1.95 16.25 11.38
N LEU A 348 -1.92 15.13 12.10
CA LEU A 348 -1.45 15.01 13.48
C LEU A 348 -0.15 15.79 13.73
N LEU A 349 0.84 15.68 12.84
CA LEU A 349 2.15 16.30 13.06
C LEU A 349 2.15 17.83 12.92
N THR A 350 1.17 18.40 12.20
CA THR A 350 1.10 19.85 12.03
C THR A 350 0.67 20.57 13.30
N GLY A 351 -0.01 19.89 14.24
CA GLY A 351 -0.39 20.47 15.53
C GLY A 351 0.79 20.70 16.47
N PHE A 352 1.93 20.04 16.23
CA PHE A 352 3.13 20.16 17.06
C PHE A 352 4.12 21.20 16.55
N GLY A 353 3.75 22.05 15.57
CA GLY A 353 4.66 22.97 14.86
C GLY A 353 5.58 23.88 15.70
N PHE A 354 5.35 23.98 17.00
CA PHE A 354 6.13 24.77 17.97
C PHE A 354 6.71 23.92 19.12
N TYR A 355 6.75 22.61 18.98
CA TYR A 355 7.19 21.70 20.04
C TYR A 355 8.72 21.61 20.09
N GLU A 356 9.31 21.81 21.27
CA GLU A 356 10.74 21.62 21.52
C GLU A 356 11.00 20.21 22.09
N PRO A 357 11.93 19.42 21.52
CA PRO A 357 12.87 19.81 20.47
C PRO A 357 12.31 19.76 19.05
N TYR A 358 12.47 20.85 18.29
CA TYR A 358 11.97 20.96 16.91
C TYR A 358 12.58 19.93 15.94
N TRP A 359 13.82 19.49 16.16
CA TRP A 359 14.48 18.48 15.32
C TRP A 359 13.74 17.13 15.35
N LEU A 360 13.06 16.79 16.45
CA LEU A 360 12.31 15.54 16.56
C LEU A 360 11.06 15.58 15.67
N LEU A 361 10.40 16.75 15.60
CA LEU A 361 9.30 17.01 14.68
C LEU A 361 9.75 16.94 13.21
N ASP A 362 10.94 17.47 12.91
CA ASP A 362 11.52 17.43 11.57
C ASP A 362 11.82 16.00 11.13
N ILE A 363 12.38 15.17 12.02
CA ILE A 363 12.59 13.73 11.77
C ILE A 363 11.27 13.04 11.46
N ALA A 364 10.21 13.33 12.22
CA ALA A 364 8.91 12.71 12.01
C ALA A 364 8.29 13.12 10.66
N ASN A 365 8.36 14.40 10.29
CA ASN A 365 7.88 14.87 8.99
C ASN A 365 8.73 14.33 7.84
N MET A 366 10.05 14.23 8.00
CA MET A 366 10.93 13.62 7.00
C MET A 366 10.60 12.13 6.81
N ALA A 367 10.35 11.42 7.91
CA ALA A 367 9.91 10.02 7.86
C ALA A 367 8.58 9.87 7.10
N ILE A 368 7.61 10.79 7.27
CA ILE A 368 6.39 10.80 6.44
C ILE A 368 6.73 10.96 4.96
N VAL A 369 7.59 11.90 4.60
CA VAL A 369 7.95 12.14 3.19
C VAL A 369 8.56 10.87 2.58
N VAL A 370 9.52 10.24 3.26
CA VAL A 370 10.15 8.98 2.80
C VAL A 370 9.13 7.85 2.72
N HIS A 371 8.25 7.73 3.72
CA HIS A 371 7.17 6.75 3.70
C HIS A 371 6.26 6.93 2.48
N LEU A 372 5.81 8.16 2.21
CA LEU A 372 4.93 8.46 1.09
C LEU A 372 5.59 8.23 -0.26
N VAL A 373 6.92 8.32 -0.36
CA VAL A 373 7.65 7.87 -1.57
C VAL A 373 7.39 6.40 -1.85
N GLY A 374 7.54 5.53 -0.84
CA GLY A 374 7.30 4.09 -1.00
C GLY A 374 5.82 3.75 -1.19
N ALA A 375 4.93 4.34 -0.39
CA ALA A 375 3.49 4.10 -0.50
C ALA A 375 2.95 4.50 -1.88
N TYR A 376 3.42 5.63 -2.45
CA TYR A 376 3.04 6.05 -3.80
C TYR A 376 3.35 4.97 -4.84
N GLN A 377 4.53 4.34 -4.76
CA GLN A 377 4.90 3.28 -5.69
C GLN A 377 4.01 2.05 -5.52
N VAL A 378 3.75 1.63 -4.28
CA VAL A 378 2.84 0.50 -4.00
C VAL A 378 1.47 0.68 -4.66
N TYR A 379 0.89 1.89 -4.61
CA TYR A 379 -0.43 2.15 -5.22
C TYR A 379 -0.38 2.42 -6.73
N CYS A 380 0.68 3.04 -7.26
CA CYS A 380 0.73 3.41 -8.69
C CYS A 380 1.17 2.27 -9.61
N GLN A 381 1.94 1.29 -9.10
CA GLN A 381 2.45 0.18 -9.92
C GLN A 381 1.33 -0.65 -10.61
N PRO A 382 0.21 -1.02 -9.94
CA PRO A 382 -0.90 -1.69 -10.60
C PRO A 382 -1.51 -0.89 -11.77
N LEU A 383 -1.58 0.43 -11.63
CA LEU A 383 -2.08 1.32 -12.68
C LEU A 383 -1.11 1.39 -13.87
N PHE A 384 0.20 1.51 -13.59
CA PHE A 384 1.22 1.49 -14.63
C PHE A 384 1.21 0.18 -15.40
N ALA A 385 1.22 -0.95 -14.69
CA ALA A 385 1.14 -2.28 -15.28
C ALA A 385 -0.11 -2.46 -16.15
N PHE A 386 -1.26 -1.92 -15.74
CA PHE A 386 -2.48 -1.99 -16.54
C PHE A 386 -2.36 -1.24 -17.87
N VAL A 387 -1.88 0.01 -17.85
CA VAL A 387 -1.75 0.82 -19.07
C VAL A 387 -0.70 0.24 -20.00
N GLU A 388 0.44 -0.20 -19.46
CA GLU A 388 1.53 -0.79 -20.22
C GLU A 388 1.13 -2.10 -20.89
N ARG A 389 0.52 -3.05 -20.15
CA ARG A 389 0.02 -4.30 -20.74
C ARG A 389 -1.04 -4.05 -21.81
N ARG A 390 -1.86 -3.00 -21.66
CA ARG A 390 -2.86 -2.62 -22.67
C ARG A 390 -2.19 -2.07 -23.93
N ALA A 391 -1.14 -1.26 -23.76
CA ALA A 391 -0.35 -0.73 -24.86
C ALA A 391 0.39 -1.85 -25.61
N GLU A 392 1.04 -2.77 -24.91
CA GLU A 392 1.72 -3.95 -25.48
C GLU A 392 0.77 -4.82 -26.31
N ARG A 393 -0.44 -5.10 -25.80
CA ARG A 393 -1.45 -5.86 -26.55
C ARG A 393 -1.96 -5.13 -27.79
N ARG A 394 -2.01 -3.80 -27.74
CA ARG A 394 -2.51 -2.97 -28.85
C ARG A 394 -1.46 -2.73 -29.92
N TRP A 395 -0.18 -2.73 -29.54
CA TRP A 395 0.99 -2.55 -30.40
C TRP A 395 2.03 -3.67 -30.15
N PRO A 396 1.72 -4.91 -30.58
CA PRO A 396 2.61 -6.06 -30.36
C PRO A 396 3.95 -5.96 -31.10
N ASN A 397 4.02 -5.14 -32.16
CA ASN A 397 5.25 -4.88 -32.92
C ASN A 397 6.07 -3.71 -32.34
N GLY A 398 5.74 -3.25 -31.13
CA GLY A 398 6.38 -2.12 -30.45
C GLY A 398 5.68 -0.78 -30.70
N LEU A 399 5.79 0.13 -29.73
CA LEU A 399 5.38 1.52 -29.90
C LEU A 399 6.43 2.31 -30.70
N ARG A 400 5.96 3.29 -31.50
CA ARG A 400 6.83 4.28 -32.17
C ARG A 400 7.66 5.00 -31.10
N GLY A 401 8.95 4.70 -31.02
CA GLY A 401 9.88 5.20 -30.01
C GLY A 401 10.92 4.17 -29.56
N GLY A 402 10.61 2.87 -29.64
CA GLY A 402 11.55 1.79 -29.32
C GLY A 402 11.97 1.72 -27.84
N ASP A 403 12.89 0.79 -27.56
CA ASP A 403 13.60 0.69 -26.28
C ASP A 403 14.91 1.48 -26.38
N CYS A 404 15.13 2.43 -25.47
CA CYS A 404 16.39 3.11 -25.29
C CYS A 404 17.26 2.32 -24.30
N SER A 405 18.44 1.86 -24.74
CA SER A 405 19.42 1.24 -23.83
C SER A 405 20.33 2.33 -23.27
N ILE A 406 20.20 2.65 -21.98
CA ILE A 406 21.16 3.49 -21.27
C ILE A 406 22.02 2.54 -20.42
N GLY A 407 23.22 2.20 -20.92
CA GLY A 407 24.10 1.21 -20.29
C GLY A 407 23.48 -0.19 -20.29
N SER A 408 23.38 -0.83 -19.12
CA SER A 408 22.77 -2.15 -18.94
C SER A 408 21.24 -2.13 -18.82
N VAL A 409 20.61 -0.96 -18.75
CA VAL A 409 19.17 -0.81 -18.52
C VAL A 409 18.45 -0.50 -19.84
N ARG A 410 17.53 -1.39 -20.24
CA ARG A 410 16.60 -1.15 -21.36
C ARG A 410 15.39 -0.40 -20.85
N LEU A 411 15.22 0.85 -21.28
CA LEU A 411 14.10 1.72 -20.93
C LEU A 411 13.17 1.86 -22.13
N SER A 412 11.90 1.48 -21.96
CA SER A 412 10.88 1.77 -22.96
C SER A 412 10.56 3.26 -22.96
N VAL A 413 10.69 3.93 -24.11
CA VAL A 413 10.37 5.36 -24.23
C VAL A 413 8.91 5.63 -23.84
N PHE A 414 8.00 4.71 -24.20
CA PHE A 414 6.60 4.80 -23.81
C PHE A 414 6.42 4.79 -22.29
N ARG A 415 7.10 3.88 -21.57
CA ARG A 415 7.04 3.77 -20.11
C ARG A 415 7.47 5.09 -19.46
N VAL A 416 8.62 5.63 -19.88
CA VAL A 416 9.15 6.88 -19.33
C VAL A 416 8.18 8.04 -19.56
N VAL A 417 7.71 8.22 -20.80
CA VAL A 417 6.83 9.33 -21.16
C VAL A 417 5.48 9.24 -20.44
N TRP A 418 4.82 8.08 -20.48
CA TRP A 418 3.51 7.92 -19.86
C TRP A 418 3.57 8.06 -18.34
N ARG A 419 4.52 7.39 -17.67
CA ARG A 419 4.64 7.48 -16.20
C ARG A 419 4.97 8.91 -15.76
N THR A 420 5.84 9.62 -16.50
CA THR A 420 6.14 11.04 -16.24
C THR A 420 4.91 11.92 -16.45
N CYS A 421 4.15 11.71 -17.53
CA CYS A 421 2.90 12.43 -17.78
C CYS A 421 1.87 12.18 -16.68
N PHE A 422 1.74 10.93 -16.21
CA PHE A 422 0.85 10.57 -15.12
C PHE A 422 1.22 11.34 -13.85
N VAL A 423 2.49 11.29 -13.44
CA VAL A 423 2.96 12.02 -12.25
C VAL A 423 2.67 13.51 -12.40
N ALA A 424 3.05 14.13 -13.52
CA ALA A 424 2.81 15.54 -13.79
C ALA A 424 1.33 15.93 -13.68
N VAL A 425 0.42 15.14 -14.27
CA VAL A 425 -1.03 15.39 -14.18
C VAL A 425 -1.51 15.29 -12.73
N THR A 426 -1.11 14.24 -11.99
CA THR A 426 -1.51 14.11 -10.57
C THR A 426 -0.99 15.25 -9.70
N THR A 427 0.23 15.73 -9.97
CA THR A 427 0.79 16.88 -9.25
C THR A 427 0.04 18.18 -9.56
N VAL A 428 -0.34 18.42 -10.83
CA VAL A 428 -1.14 19.59 -11.20
C VAL A 428 -2.52 19.55 -10.53
N VAL A 429 -3.17 18.38 -10.49
CA VAL A 429 -4.45 18.22 -9.80
C VAL A 429 -4.30 18.46 -8.29
N ALA A 430 -3.22 17.97 -7.67
CA ALA A 430 -2.91 18.25 -6.26
C ALA A 430 -2.75 19.75 -5.98
N MET A 431 -2.12 20.51 -6.89
CA MET A 431 -1.99 21.97 -6.76
C MET A 431 -3.32 22.71 -6.89
N LEU A 432 -4.28 22.17 -7.64
CA LEU A 432 -5.60 22.75 -7.82
C LEU A 432 -6.52 22.53 -6.61
N LEU A 433 -6.36 21.41 -5.90
CA LEU A 433 -7.24 20.97 -4.82
C LEU A 433 -6.42 20.45 -3.61
N PRO A 434 -5.68 21.31 -2.88
CA PRO A 434 -4.80 20.90 -1.78
C PRO A 434 -5.54 20.58 -0.47
N PHE A 435 -6.77 20.07 -0.53
CA PHE A 435 -7.63 19.80 0.64
C PHE A 435 -7.44 18.35 1.12
N PHE A 436 -6.48 18.14 2.03
CA PHE A 436 -6.05 16.80 2.40
C PHE A 436 -7.19 15.89 2.92
N ASN A 437 -7.92 16.31 3.96
CA ASN A 437 -9.00 15.52 4.55
C ASN A 437 -10.17 15.33 3.57
N ASP A 438 -10.49 16.34 2.77
CA ASP A 438 -11.58 16.22 1.79
C ASP A 438 -11.27 15.17 0.71
N VAL A 439 -10.04 15.20 0.18
CA VAL A 439 -9.57 14.23 -0.81
C VAL A 439 -9.58 12.83 -0.21
N VAL A 440 -9.04 12.67 1.00
CA VAL A 440 -9.00 11.40 1.73
C VAL A 440 -10.42 10.87 2.02
N GLY A 441 -11.34 11.72 2.47
CA GLY A 441 -12.73 11.36 2.73
C GLY A 441 -13.48 10.90 1.47
N ILE A 442 -13.28 11.58 0.33
CA ILE A 442 -13.83 11.15 -0.97
C ILE A 442 -13.27 9.79 -1.38
N LEU A 443 -11.96 9.58 -1.23
CA LEU A 443 -11.32 8.32 -1.60
C LEU A 443 -11.78 7.16 -0.73
N GLY A 444 -11.93 7.39 0.57
CA GLY A 444 -12.52 6.43 1.49
C GLY A 444 -13.94 6.08 1.09
N ALA A 445 -14.78 7.08 0.81
CA ALA A 445 -16.17 6.86 0.41
C ALA A 445 -16.31 6.10 -0.92
N LEU A 446 -15.50 6.46 -1.92
CA LEU A 446 -15.53 5.82 -3.24
C LEU A 446 -14.87 4.45 -3.26
N GLY A 447 -13.89 4.19 -2.40
CA GLY A 447 -13.16 2.92 -2.35
C GLY A 447 -13.82 1.88 -1.44
N PHE A 448 -14.31 2.31 -0.28
CA PHE A 448 -14.72 1.42 0.81
C PHE A 448 -15.85 0.48 0.41
N TRP A 449 -17.05 0.97 0.09
CA TRP A 449 -18.11 0.04 -0.28
C TRP A 449 -17.79 -0.80 -1.51
N PRO A 450 -17.45 -0.25 -2.70
CA PRO A 450 -17.34 -1.07 -3.89
C PRO A 450 -16.14 -2.03 -3.83
N LEU A 451 -14.95 -1.55 -3.46
CA LEU A 451 -13.69 -2.32 -3.57
C LEU A 451 -13.35 -3.08 -2.29
N THR A 452 -13.67 -2.54 -1.11
CA THR A 452 -13.40 -3.22 0.17
C THR A 452 -14.52 -4.19 0.55
N VAL A 453 -15.79 -3.90 0.22
CA VAL A 453 -16.91 -4.71 0.73
C VAL A 453 -17.67 -5.45 -0.36
N TYR A 454 -18.24 -4.73 -1.33
CA TYR A 454 -19.15 -5.26 -2.34
C TYR A 454 -18.50 -6.32 -3.22
N PHE A 455 -17.40 -5.99 -3.92
CA PHE A 455 -16.76 -6.94 -4.81
C PHE A 455 -16.21 -8.16 -4.07
N PRO A 456 -15.53 -8.05 -2.91
CA PRO A 456 -15.09 -9.23 -2.16
C PRO A 456 -16.25 -10.13 -1.72
N VAL A 457 -17.35 -9.54 -1.22
CA VAL A 457 -18.53 -10.29 -0.80
C VAL A 457 -19.19 -11.00 -1.98
N GLU A 458 -19.43 -10.30 -3.09
CA GLU A 458 -20.06 -10.87 -4.27
C GLU A 458 -19.19 -11.95 -4.92
N MET A 459 -17.87 -11.72 -5.01
CA MET A 459 -16.93 -12.71 -5.51
C MET A 459 -16.94 -13.95 -4.62
N TYR A 460 -16.94 -13.81 -3.30
CA TYR A 460 -16.97 -14.94 -2.38
C TYR A 460 -18.27 -15.74 -2.46
N ILE A 461 -19.42 -15.07 -2.56
CA ILE A 461 -20.73 -15.71 -2.78
C ILE A 461 -20.73 -16.53 -4.07
N SER A 462 -20.19 -15.97 -5.16
CA SER A 462 -20.08 -16.65 -6.46
C SER A 462 -19.11 -17.83 -6.39
N HIS A 463 -17.90 -17.58 -5.85
CA HIS A 463 -16.81 -18.55 -5.75
C HIS A 463 -17.20 -19.78 -4.91
N ARG A 464 -17.84 -19.57 -3.76
CA ARG A 464 -18.30 -20.65 -2.86
C ARG A 464 -19.69 -21.17 -3.20
N ARG A 465 -20.33 -20.65 -4.26
CA ARG A 465 -21.70 -21.01 -4.69
C ARG A 465 -22.71 -20.98 -3.55
N ILE A 466 -22.67 -19.92 -2.73
CA ILE A 466 -23.54 -19.78 -1.57
C ILE A 466 -25.00 -19.65 -2.03
N ARG A 467 -25.89 -20.50 -1.49
CA ARG A 467 -27.32 -20.48 -1.82
C ARG A 467 -27.93 -19.13 -1.43
N LYS A 468 -28.62 -18.49 -2.38
CA LYS A 468 -29.40 -17.28 -2.14
C LYS A 468 -30.39 -17.52 -0.99
N TRP A 469 -30.60 -16.50 -0.15
CA TRP A 469 -31.45 -16.55 1.05
C TRP A 469 -31.02 -17.53 2.15
N SER A 470 -29.83 -18.14 2.06
CA SER A 470 -29.22 -18.74 3.25
C SER A 470 -28.90 -17.67 4.28
N THR A 471 -28.81 -18.05 5.56
CA THR A 471 -28.43 -17.13 6.65
C THR A 471 -27.10 -16.44 6.37
N THR A 472 -26.11 -17.18 5.84
CA THR A 472 -24.83 -16.64 5.41
C THR A 472 -24.98 -15.63 4.28
N TRP A 473 -25.80 -15.92 3.26
CA TRP A 473 -26.04 -14.99 2.15
C TRP A 473 -26.72 -13.70 2.63
N VAL A 474 -27.74 -13.81 3.49
CA VAL A 474 -28.43 -12.64 4.06
C VAL A 474 -27.49 -11.81 4.92
N GLY A 475 -26.66 -12.44 5.76
CA GLY A 475 -25.67 -11.74 6.58
C GLY A 475 -24.63 -10.98 5.75
N LEU A 476 -24.11 -11.61 4.68
CA LEU A 476 -23.16 -10.97 3.77
C LEU A 476 -23.77 -9.79 3.00
N GLN A 477 -25.02 -9.92 2.54
CA GLN A 477 -25.72 -8.82 1.88
C GLN A 477 -26.06 -7.70 2.85
N ALA A 478 -26.49 -8.01 4.08
CA ALA A 478 -26.76 -7.02 5.12
C ALA A 478 -25.50 -6.20 5.46
N LEU A 479 -24.34 -6.86 5.59
CA LEU A 479 -23.05 -6.20 5.78
C LEU A 479 -22.74 -5.24 4.61
N SER A 480 -22.90 -5.72 3.37
CA SER A 480 -22.67 -4.91 2.17
C SER A 480 -23.58 -3.68 2.13
N MET A 481 -24.87 -3.83 2.43
CA MET A 481 -25.83 -2.74 2.45
C MET A 481 -25.56 -1.73 3.57
N ALA A 482 -25.16 -2.19 4.76
CA ALA A 482 -24.77 -1.29 5.84
C ALA A 482 -23.55 -0.44 5.46
N CYS A 483 -22.54 -1.05 4.85
CA CYS A 483 -21.34 -0.34 4.37
C CYS A 483 -21.63 0.61 3.20
N LEU A 484 -22.63 0.30 2.36
CA LEU A 484 -23.09 1.19 1.30
C LEU A 484 -23.64 2.49 1.90
N VAL A 485 -24.50 2.40 2.91
CA VAL A 485 -25.08 3.58 3.58
C VAL A 485 -23.97 4.45 4.18
N VAL A 486 -23.00 3.83 4.86
CA VAL A 486 -21.83 4.54 5.41
C VAL A 486 -21.04 5.25 4.32
N SER A 487 -20.80 4.58 3.18
CA SER A 487 -20.04 5.17 2.07
C SER A 487 -20.78 6.33 1.39
N ILE A 488 -22.10 6.21 1.20
CA ILE A 488 -22.92 7.32 0.67
C ILE A 488 -22.88 8.51 1.62
N ALA A 489 -23.02 8.27 2.92
CA ALA A 489 -22.98 9.32 3.92
C ALA A 489 -21.61 10.02 3.93
N ALA A 490 -20.51 9.25 3.91
CA ALA A 490 -19.15 9.77 3.82
C ALA A 490 -18.90 10.58 2.53
N ALA A 491 -19.44 10.14 1.39
CA ALA A 491 -19.34 10.87 0.13
C ALA A 491 -20.04 12.23 0.24
N VAL A 492 -21.25 12.29 0.81
CA VAL A 492 -21.99 13.53 1.01
C VAL A 492 -21.21 14.50 1.90
N GLY A 493 -20.68 14.02 3.03
CA GLY A 493 -19.88 14.84 3.94
C GLY A 493 -18.63 15.42 3.28
N SER A 494 -17.88 14.59 2.56
CA SER A 494 -16.62 15.00 1.93
C SER A 494 -16.84 15.94 0.74
N ILE A 495 -17.87 15.71 -0.09
CA ILE A 495 -18.24 16.64 -1.17
C ILE A 495 -18.69 17.99 -0.60
N ALA A 496 -19.47 17.99 0.49
CA ALA A 496 -19.86 19.22 1.16
C ALA A 496 -18.63 19.98 1.70
N GLY A 497 -17.64 19.27 2.26
CA GLY A 497 -16.34 19.82 2.65
C GLY A 497 -15.64 20.55 1.50
N VAL A 498 -15.40 19.86 0.38
CA VAL A 498 -14.76 20.45 -0.82
C VAL A 498 -15.50 21.69 -1.29
N LEU A 499 -16.83 21.65 -1.37
CA LEU A 499 -17.62 22.78 -1.85
C LEU A 499 -17.57 23.99 -0.92
N LEU A 500 -17.34 23.79 0.38
CA LEU A 500 -17.16 24.87 1.34
C LEU A 500 -15.75 25.46 1.22
N ASP A 501 -14.73 24.62 1.12
CA ASP A 501 -13.33 25.05 1.04
C ASP A 501 -13.02 25.74 -0.30
N LEU A 502 -13.65 25.32 -1.39
CA LEU A 502 -13.54 25.99 -2.69
C LEU A 502 -14.09 27.43 -2.71
N LYS A 503 -14.97 27.81 -1.78
CA LYS A 503 -15.49 29.19 -1.72
C LYS A 503 -14.45 30.20 -1.23
N SER A 504 -13.48 29.77 -0.43
CA SER A 504 -12.43 30.61 0.14
C SER A 504 -11.09 30.45 -0.59
N TYR A 505 -10.91 29.35 -1.32
CA TYR A 505 -9.63 29.01 -1.95
C TYR A 505 -9.38 29.74 -3.28
N ARG A 506 -8.13 30.23 -3.46
CA ARG A 506 -7.62 30.75 -4.73
C ARG A 506 -6.56 29.81 -5.29
N PRO A 507 -6.78 29.20 -6.47
CA PRO A 507 -5.84 28.27 -7.08
C PRO A 507 -4.45 28.89 -7.30
N PHE A 508 -3.41 28.08 -7.13
CA PHE A 508 -2.00 28.43 -7.39
C PHE A 508 -1.39 29.55 -6.52
N THR A 509 -2.16 30.15 -5.61
CA THR A 509 -1.68 31.15 -4.65
C THR A 509 -1.61 30.61 -3.22
N SER A 510 -1.57 29.29 -3.03
CA SER A 510 -1.48 28.63 -1.72
C SER A 510 -0.13 28.88 -1.04
N THR A 511 -0.05 30.01 -0.36
CA THR A 511 0.91 30.27 0.70
C THR A 511 0.21 29.95 2.02
N SER A 512 0.77 29.02 2.79
CA SER A 512 0.31 28.89 4.18
C SER A 512 0.97 29.95 5.03
#